data_AF-A0A2D7H275-F1
#
_entry.id   AF-A0A2D7H275-F1
#
_cell.length_a   1.000
_cell.length_b   1.000
_cell.length_c   1.000
_cell.angle_alpha   90.00
_cell.angle_beta   90.00
_cell.angle_gamma   90.00
#
_symmetry.space_group_name_H-M   'P 1'
#
loop_
_entity.id
_entity.type
_entity.pdbx_description
1 polymer ?
#
loop_
_entity_poly.entity_id
_entity_poly.type
_entity_poly.pdbx_seq_one_letter_code
_entity_poly.pdbx_strand_id
1 'polypeptide(L)' 'MTFAKRLICLVLFLGVVLGMFGCRKALFPKNKQRNQFEAYNTMRYGPQITEQPDLFGLPEPALRERLGNKE' A
#
# COMPACT_ATOMS: atom_id res chain seq x y z
N MET A 1 42.72 -21.60 13.35
CA MET A 1 41.38 -22.13 13.71
C MET A 1 40.39 -21.05 14.21
N THR A 2 40.85 -19.89 14.69
CA THR A 2 39.99 -18.78 15.18
C THR A 2 39.40 -17.91 14.07
N PHE A 3 40.12 -17.70 12.97
CA PHE A 3 39.67 -16.87 11.84
C PHE A 3 38.45 -17.44 11.12
N ALA A 4 38.46 -18.76 10.84
CA ALA A 4 37.33 -19.46 10.22
C ALA A 4 36.05 -19.38 11.08
N LYS A 5 36.17 -19.51 12.41
CA LYS A 5 35.03 -19.37 13.34
C LYS A 5 34.43 -17.96 13.32
N ARG A 6 35.27 -16.92 13.27
CA ARG A 6 34.83 -15.52 13.16
C ARG A 6 34.10 -15.26 11.84
N LEU A 7 34.58 -15.84 10.75
CA LEU A 7 33.99 -15.67 9.42
C LEU A 7 32.61 -16.36 9.31
N ILE A 8 32.46 -17.54 9.90
CA ILE A 8 31.17 -18.26 10.00
C ILE A 8 30.16 -17.47 10.83
N CYS A 9 30.56 -16.94 11.99
CA CYS A 9 29.68 -16.09 12.80
C CYS A 9 29.24 -14.82 12.07
N LEU A 10 30.12 -14.20 11.29
CA LEU A 10 29.78 -13.02 10.49
C LEU A 10 28.73 -13.32 9.42
N VAL A 11 28.88 -14.45 8.71
CA VAL A 11 27.92 -14.87 7.67
C VAL A 11 26.55 -15.18 8.28
N LEU A 12 26.51 -15.88 9.41
CA LEU A 12 25.26 -16.18 10.12
C LEU A 12 24.57 -14.89 10.60
N PHE A 13 25.34 -13.97 11.17
CA PHE A 13 24.82 -12.69 11.65
C PHE A 13 24.25 -11.86 10.48
N LEU A 14 24.98 -11.78 9.36
CA LEU A 14 24.52 -11.06 8.18
C LEU A 14 23.23 -11.67 7.60
N GLY A 15 23.13 -13.00 7.58
CA GLY A 15 21.93 -13.71 7.12
C GLY A 15 20.69 -13.42 7.98
N VAL A 16 20.85 -13.38 9.31
CA VAL A 16 19.75 -13.03 10.23
C VAL A 16 19.29 -11.60 10.04
N VAL A 17 20.24 -10.66 9.91
CA VAL A 17 19.94 -9.24 9.68
C VAL A 17 19.17 -9.05 8.37
N LEU A 18 19.64 -9.67 7.27
CA LEU A 18 18.97 -9.60 5.97
C LEU A 18 17.57 -10.22 5.98
N GLY A 19 17.34 -11.30 6.72
CA GLY A 19 16.02 -11.91 6.88
C GLY A 19 15.02 -11.05 7.66
N MET A 20 15.50 -10.27 8.63
CA MET A 20 14.66 -9.34 9.40
C MET A 20 14.25 -8.11 8.59
N PHE A 21 15.12 -7.61 7.70
CA PHE A 21 14.84 -6.52 6.77
C PHE A 21 14.22 -7.01 5.44
N GLY A 22 13.30 -7.98 5.52
CA GLY A 22 12.54 -8.43 4.35
C GLY A 22 11.72 -7.30 3.71
N CYS A 23 11.49 -7.39 2.41
CA CYS A 23 10.67 -6.45 1.64
C CYS A 23 9.21 -6.46 2.12
N ARG A 24 8.89 -5.66 3.14
CA ARG A 24 7.52 -5.40 3.58
C ARG A 24 6.85 -4.44 2.60
N LYS A 25 6.24 -4.98 1.56
CA LYS A 25 5.40 -4.21 0.64
C LYS A 25 3.96 -4.22 1.16
N ALA A 26 3.37 -3.05 1.35
CA ALA A 26 1.95 -2.95 1.65
C ALA A 26 1.14 -3.59 0.52
N LEU A 27 0.25 -4.53 0.86
CA LEU A 27 -0.60 -5.21 -0.11
C LEU A 27 -1.44 -4.21 -0.93
N PHE A 28 -1.85 -3.11 -0.28
CA PHE A 28 -2.63 -2.03 -0.88
C PHE A 28 -2.03 -0.66 -0.55
N PRO A 29 -0.98 -0.21 -1.28
CA PRO A 29 -0.37 1.11 -1.06
C PRO A 29 -1.41 2.22 -1.25
N LYS A 30 -1.38 3.26 -0.41
CA LYS A 30 -2.34 4.39 -0.49
C LYS A 30 -2.28 5.12 -1.84
N ASN A 31 -1.08 5.24 -2.41
CA ASN A 31 -0.82 6.00 -3.64
C ASN A 31 -0.83 5.12 -4.90
N LYS A 32 -1.43 3.93 -4.85
CA LYS A 32 -1.48 3.01 -5.99
C LYS A 32 -2.92 2.75 -6.38
N GLN A 33 -3.12 2.57 -7.69
CA GLN A 33 -4.42 2.22 -8.26
C GLN A 33 -5.04 1.05 -7.48
N ARG A 34 -6.28 1.25 -7.03
CA ARG A 34 -7.03 0.28 -6.22
C ARG A 34 -7.68 -0.79 -7.08
N ASN A 35 -8.08 -0.43 -8.30
CA ASN A 35 -8.72 -1.34 -9.23
C ASN A 35 -8.11 -1.24 -10.64
N GLN A 36 -8.25 -2.30 -11.42
CA GLN A 36 -7.69 -2.43 -12.77
C GLN A 36 -8.33 -1.48 -13.82
N PHE A 37 -9.50 -0.93 -13.50
CA PHE A 37 -10.27 -0.06 -14.38
C PHE A 37 -10.07 1.41 -14.06
N GLU A 38 -9.22 1.76 -13.09
CA GLU A 38 -9.09 3.13 -12.59
C GLU A 38 -8.65 4.07 -13.71
N ALA A 39 -7.62 3.69 -14.47
CA ALA A 39 -7.16 4.46 -15.64
C ALA A 39 -8.27 4.65 -16.68
N TYR A 40 -8.99 3.57 -17.01
CA TYR A 40 -10.10 3.61 -17.97
C TYR A 40 -11.23 4.54 -17.49
N ASN A 41 -11.64 4.40 -16.23
CA ASN A 41 -12.70 5.20 -15.63
C ASN A 41 -12.31 6.68 -15.54
N THR A 42 -11.05 6.99 -15.20
CA THR A 42 -10.56 8.37 -15.19
C THR A 42 -10.58 8.99 -16.58
N MET A 43 -10.22 8.25 -17.63
CA MET A 43 -10.28 8.76 -19.00
C MET A 43 -11.71 8.99 -19.48
N ARG A 44 -12.65 8.14 -19.06
CA ARG A 44 -14.05 8.21 -19.55
C ARG A 44 -14.92 9.18 -18.75
N TYR A 45 -14.77 9.19 -17.43
CA TYR A 45 -15.64 9.90 -16.50
C TYR A 45 -14.93 11.04 -15.77
N GLY A 46 -13.62 11.21 -16.00
CA GLY A 46 -12.80 12.16 -15.25
C GLY A 46 -12.38 11.67 -13.86
N PRO A 47 -11.69 12.52 -13.09
CA PRO A 47 -11.28 12.24 -11.72
C PRO A 47 -12.48 11.91 -10.83
N GLN A 48 -12.41 10.81 -10.09
CA GLN A 48 -13.46 10.39 -9.17
C GLN A 48 -13.24 11.02 -7.79
N ILE A 49 -14.31 11.52 -7.16
CA ILE A 49 -14.24 11.98 -5.77
C ILE A 49 -13.91 10.78 -4.88
N THR A 50 -12.90 10.94 -4.04
CA THR A 50 -12.39 9.89 -3.13
C THR A 50 -12.86 10.09 -1.71
N GLU A 51 -13.01 11.34 -1.30
CA GLU A 51 -13.35 11.74 0.05
C GLU A 51 -14.42 12.83 0.02
N GLN A 52 -15.33 12.78 0.99
CA GLN A 52 -16.41 13.74 1.21
C GLN A 52 -16.44 14.07 2.71
N PRO A 53 -16.67 15.34 3.10
CA PRO A 53 -16.86 15.67 4.51
C PRO A 53 -18.18 15.10 5.03
N ASP A 54 -18.12 14.43 6.18
CA ASP A 54 -19.30 14.05 6.97
C ASP A 54 -19.95 15.29 7.63
N LEU A 55 -21.10 15.11 8.30
CA LEU A 55 -21.83 16.11 9.07
C LEU A 55 -20.95 16.84 10.11
N PHE A 56 -19.89 16.20 10.59
CA PHE A 56 -18.92 16.76 11.53
C PHE A 56 -17.67 17.35 10.84
N GLY A 57 -17.63 17.40 9.50
CA GLY A 57 -16.51 17.90 8.71
C GLY A 57 -15.31 16.94 8.63
N LEU A 58 -15.44 15.70 9.09
CA LEU A 58 -14.41 14.68 9.00
C LEU A 58 -14.38 14.06 7.60
N PRO A 59 -13.20 13.75 7.02
CA PRO A 59 -13.12 13.11 5.72
C PRO A 59 -13.62 11.66 5.78
N GLU A 60 -14.63 11.33 4.99
CA GLU A 60 -15.18 9.99 4.80
C GLU A 60 -15.04 9.57 3.34
N PRO A 61 -14.81 8.29 3.00
CA PRO A 61 -14.85 7.83 1.62
C PRO A 61 -16.17 8.18 0.91
N ALA A 62 -16.09 8.81 -0.27
CA ALA A 62 -17.23 9.24 -1.10
C ALA A 62 -17.94 8.06 -1.81
N LEU A 63 -18.34 7.03 -1.06
CA LEU A 63 -18.97 5.80 -1.58
C LEU A 63 -20.34 6.04 -2.21
N ARG A 64 -21.15 6.92 -1.61
CA ARG A 64 -22.51 7.23 -2.07
C ARG A 64 -22.50 7.88 -3.45
N GLU A 65 -21.62 8.85 -3.64
CA GLU A 65 -21.43 9.54 -4.92
C GLU A 65 -20.99 8.56 -6.02
N ARG A 66 -20.15 7.57 -5.68
CA ARG A 66 -19.63 6.57 -6.62
C ARG A 66 -20.63 5.51 -7.01
N LEU A 67 -21.49 5.08 -6.09
CA LEU A 67 -22.48 4.05 -6.39
C LEU A 67 -23.57 4.57 -7.32
N GLY A 68 -23.74 5.90 -7.41
CA GLY A 68 -24.95 6.54 -7.92
C GLY A 68 -26.10 6.18 -6.98
N ASN A 69 -26.84 7.15 -6.47
CA ASN A 69 -28.07 6.85 -5.75
C ASN A 69 -28.99 6.03 -6.67
N LYS A 70 -29.02 4.70 -6.47
CA LYS A 70 -30.14 3.87 -6.91
C LYS A 70 -31.23 4.07 -5.86
N GLU A 71 -31.95 5.16 -6.00
CA GLU A 71 -33.30 5.28 -5.46
C GLU A 71 -34.28 4.56 -6.39
#